data_AF-A0A838RPK7-F1
#
_entry.id   AF-A0A838RPK7-F1
#
_cell.length_a   1.000
_cell.length_b   1.000
_cell.length_c   1.000
_cell.angle_alpha   90.00
_cell.angle_beta   90.00
_cell.angle_gamma   90.00
#
_symmetry.space_group_name_H-M   'P 1'
#
loop_
_entity.id
_entity.type
_entity.pdbx_description
1 polymer ?
#
loop_
_entity_poly.entity_id
_entity_poly.type
_entity_poly.pdbx_seq_one_letter_code
_entity_poly.pdbx_strand_id
1 'polypeptide(L)'
;MQTHRYGFTVKTPFNFDETSAAIREALQEEGFGILTEINVQATLKKKIDVDRPPYTIFGALLLLLLLTGCGEDTRSSNPEEALHDGIGLLGRPHILEESVVIGQQRPVANGLLVAYQWQNKNPTQEGTRCLGSTHLVQDRRGWYSTASFGDCGLEIDKALVASRGPNSAELGLSSVYGFAPEGSQVEILWWDGQMTTAALENGSFVAIYPKNLVAARQLTLLDEQGELLDEMMMPDYFKP
;
A
#
# COMPACT_ATOMS: atom_id res chain seq x y z
N MET A 1 -38.58 -22.10 -3.33
CA MET A 1 -37.59 -21.15 -3.87
C MET A 1 -37.87 -19.80 -3.22
N GLN A 2 -36.91 -19.22 -2.50
CA GLN A 2 -37.05 -17.85 -2.00
C GLN A 2 -36.66 -16.88 -3.13
N THR A 3 -37.51 -15.89 -3.39
CA THR A 3 -37.28 -14.89 -4.46
C THR A 3 -36.61 -13.67 -3.84
N HIS A 4 -35.33 -13.44 -4.15
CA HIS A 4 -34.60 -12.24 -3.72
C HIS A 4 -34.82 -11.10 -4.73
N ARG A 5 -35.15 -9.89 -4.24
CA ARG A 5 -35.21 -8.66 -5.06
C ARG A 5 -33.82 -8.04 -5.12
N TYR A 6 -33.25 -7.94 -6.32
CA TYR A 6 -31.93 -7.35 -6.58
C TYR A 6 -31.97 -5.84 -6.90
N GLY A 7 -33.14 -5.20 -6.78
CA GLY A 7 -33.28 -3.79 -7.14
C GLY A 7 -34.55 -3.12 -6.63
N PHE A 8 -34.51 -1.79 -6.72
CA PHE A 8 -35.62 -0.90 -6.43
C PHE A 8 -36.32 -0.53 -7.74
N THR A 9 -37.65 -0.49 -7.71
CA THR A 9 -38.46 -0.13 -8.86
C THR A 9 -39.64 0.68 -8.38
N VAL A 10 -39.86 1.81 -9.02
CA VAL A 10 -41.00 2.70 -8.79
C VAL A 10 -41.71 2.88 -10.12
N LYS A 11 -43.05 2.81 -10.10
CA LYS A 11 -43.88 3.15 -11.26
C LYS A 11 -44.37 4.57 -11.09
N THR A 12 -44.22 5.39 -12.12
CA THR A 12 -44.67 6.77 -12.17
C THR A 12 -45.93 6.89 -13.03
N PRO A 13 -46.78 7.90 -12.82
CA PRO A 13 -47.90 8.20 -13.71
C PRO A 13 -47.45 8.96 -14.98
N PHE A 14 -46.19 9.41 -15.02
CA PHE A 14 -45.61 10.18 -16.12
C PHE A 14 -45.38 9.34 -17.37
N ASN A 15 -45.38 9.99 -18.53
CA ASN A 15 -44.91 9.35 -19.76
C ASN A 15 -43.37 9.20 -19.75
N PHE A 16 -42.81 8.57 -20.78
CA PHE A 16 -41.37 8.26 -20.81
C PHE A 16 -40.49 9.52 -20.77
N ASP A 17 -40.82 10.54 -21.55
CA ASP A 17 -40.02 11.76 -21.66
C ASP A 17 -40.13 12.60 -20.39
N GLU A 18 -41.33 12.70 -19.81
CA GLU A 18 -41.58 13.33 -18.51
C GLU A 18 -40.81 12.62 -17.39
N THR A 19 -40.85 11.28 -17.37
CA THR A 19 -40.10 10.48 -16.39
C THR A 19 -38.60 10.68 -16.55
N SER A 20 -38.12 10.72 -17.79
CA SER A 20 -36.71 10.95 -18.14
C SER A 20 -36.24 12.33 -17.65
N ALA A 21 -37.05 13.37 -17.84
CA ALA A 21 -36.76 14.71 -17.33
C ALA A 21 -36.73 14.75 -15.80
N ALA A 22 -37.74 14.18 -15.14
CA ALA A 22 -37.83 14.14 -13.68
C ALA A 22 -36.67 13.37 -13.03
N ILE A 23 -36.18 12.29 -13.65
CA ILE A 23 -35.00 11.55 -13.17
C ILE A 23 -33.75 12.43 -13.19
N ARG A 24 -33.54 13.23 -14.25
CA ARG A 24 -32.38 14.11 -14.34
C ARG A 24 -32.39 15.18 -13.25
N GLU A 25 -33.56 15.79 -13.04
CA GLU A 25 -33.76 16.80 -12.00
C GLU A 25 -33.50 16.21 -10.61
N ALA A 26 -34.15 15.09 -10.27
CA ALA A 26 -34.00 14.45 -8.96
C ALA A 26 -32.55 13.99 -8.68
N LEU A 27 -31.86 13.43 -9.69
CA LEU A 27 -30.45 13.06 -9.53
C LEU A 27 -29.58 14.29 -9.27
N GLN A 28 -29.82 15.39 -9.98
CA GLN A 28 -29.07 16.62 -9.82
C GLN A 28 -29.31 17.27 -8.45
N GLU A 29 -30.55 17.29 -7.96
CA GLU A 29 -30.92 17.79 -6.63
C GLU A 29 -30.19 17.02 -5.51
N GLU A 30 -30.04 15.70 -5.65
CA GLU A 30 -29.32 14.83 -4.72
C GLU A 30 -27.79 14.83 -4.94
N GLY A 31 -27.27 15.68 -5.84
CA GLY A 31 -25.83 15.83 -6.10
C GLY A 31 -25.20 14.76 -7.00
N PHE A 32 -26.01 13.91 -7.64
CA PHE A 32 -25.53 12.94 -8.62
C PHE A 32 -25.37 13.60 -10.00
N GLY A 33 -24.19 13.44 -10.59
CA GLY A 33 -23.94 13.77 -12.00
C GLY A 33 -24.22 12.56 -12.91
N ILE A 34 -24.93 12.78 -14.02
CA ILE A 34 -25.11 11.75 -15.05
C ILE A 34 -23.87 11.73 -15.95
N LEU A 35 -23.16 10.61 -15.98
CA LEU A 35 -21.96 10.42 -16.79
C LEU A 35 -22.27 9.80 -18.14
N THR A 36 -23.28 8.93 -18.18
CA THR A 36 -23.63 8.17 -19.38
C THR A 36 -25.14 8.05 -19.51
N GLU A 37 -25.61 8.15 -20.75
CA GLU A 37 -27.00 7.90 -21.11
C GLU A 37 -27.03 6.99 -22.34
N ILE A 38 -27.70 5.85 -22.22
CA ILE A 38 -27.77 4.85 -23.29
C ILE A 38 -29.23 4.67 -23.71
N ASN A 39 -29.56 5.09 -24.93
CA ASN A 39 -30.83 4.76 -25.57
C ASN A 39 -30.76 3.31 -26.09
N VAL A 40 -31.32 2.37 -25.32
CA VAL A 40 -31.24 0.94 -25.63
C VAL A 40 -32.11 0.59 -26.83
N GLN A 41 -33.27 1.21 -26.98
CA GLN A 41 -34.15 0.99 -28.14
C GLN A 41 -33.41 1.29 -29.45
N ALA A 42 -32.83 2.48 -29.57
CA ALA A 42 -32.08 2.89 -30.75
C ALA A 42 -30.83 2.01 -30.97
N THR A 43 -30.16 1.61 -29.89
CA THR A 43 -28.98 0.75 -29.95
C THR A 43 -29.31 -0.65 -30.47
N LEU A 44 -30.38 -1.27 -29.97
CA LEU A 44 -30.81 -2.59 -30.42
C LEU A 44 -31.32 -2.57 -31.86
N LYS A 45 -32.09 -1.55 -32.24
CA LYS A 45 -32.54 -1.37 -33.63
C LYS A 45 -31.36 -1.25 -34.59
N LYS A 46 -30.36 -0.44 -34.24
CA LYS A 46 -29.16 -0.25 -35.07
C LYS A 46 -28.29 -1.51 -35.20
N LYS A 47 -28.19 -2.32 -34.14
CA LYS A 47 -27.23 -3.43 -34.08
C LYS A 47 -27.79 -4.77 -34.53
N ILE A 48 -29.05 -5.04 -34.22
CA ILE A 48 -29.68 -6.35 -34.45
C ILE A 48 -31.10 -6.23 -35.04
N ASP A 49 -31.50 -5.03 -35.46
CA ASP A 49 -32.80 -4.73 -36.09
C ASP A 49 -34.03 -5.21 -35.32
N VAL A 50 -33.96 -5.13 -33.98
CA VAL A 50 -35.09 -5.49 -33.11
C VAL A 50 -35.81 -4.25 -32.62
N ASP A 51 -37.13 -4.22 -32.78
CA ASP A 51 -38.01 -3.19 -32.22
C ASP A 51 -38.40 -3.52 -30.77
N ARG A 52 -38.17 -2.56 -29.87
CA ARG A 52 -38.49 -2.65 -28.43
C ARG A 52 -39.21 -1.37 -27.96
N PRO A 53 -39.92 -1.42 -26.83
CA PRO A 53 -40.41 -0.20 -26.17
C PRO A 53 -39.27 0.74 -25.75
N PRO A 54 -39.53 2.03 -25.51
CA PRO A 54 -38.54 2.99 -25.02
C PRO A 54 -37.87 2.52 -23.73
N TYR A 55 -36.54 2.53 -23.71
CA TYR A 55 -35.74 2.12 -22.56
C TYR A 55 -34.40 2.85 -22.58
N THR A 56 -34.11 3.58 -21.51
CA THR A 56 -32.87 4.34 -21.33
C THR A 56 -32.19 3.92 -20.04
N ILE A 57 -30.86 3.77 -20.09
CA ILE A 57 -30.01 3.52 -18.91
C ILE A 57 -29.23 4.80 -18.62
N PHE A 58 -29.31 5.27 -17.37
CA PHE A 58 -28.51 6.38 -16.86
C PHE A 58 -27.41 5.83 -15.94
N GLY A 59 -26.15 6.13 -16.23
CA GLY A 59 -25.05 5.94 -15.31
C GLY A 59 -24.82 7.23 -14.52
N ALA A 60 -25.25 7.26 -13.26
CA ALA A 60 -25.14 8.41 -12.37
C ALA A 60 -24.09 8.18 -11.28
N LEU A 61 -23.37 9.24 -10.90
CA LEU A 61 -22.30 9.19 -9.90
C LEU A 61 -22.38 10.40 -8.97
N LEU A 62 -22.28 10.15 -7.67
CA LEU A 62 -22.18 11.21 -6.66
C LEU A 62 -20.73 11.71 -6.59
N LEU A 63 -20.52 12.95 -7.05
CA LEU A 63 -19.17 13.53 -7.19
C LEU A 63 -18.41 13.62 -5.86
N LEU A 64 -19.11 13.85 -4.75
CA LEU A 64 -18.49 13.97 -3.42
C LEU A 64 -17.88 12.65 -2.92
N LEU A 65 -18.39 11.49 -3.37
CA LEU A 65 -17.83 10.19 -2.98
C LEU A 65 -16.44 9.96 -3.58
N LEU A 66 -16.14 10.55 -4.74
CA LEU A 66 -14.79 10.47 -5.33
C LEU A 66 -13.74 11.19 -4.48
N LEU A 67 -14.11 12.24 -3.75
CA LEU A 67 -13.17 13.01 -2.93
C LEU A 67 -12.86 12.32 -1.59
N THR A 68 -13.72 11.41 -1.14
CA THR A 68 -13.59 10.77 0.18
C THR A 68 -12.87 9.42 0.15
N GLY A 69 -12.42 8.96 -1.03
CA GLY A 69 -11.67 7.71 -1.18
C GLY A 69 -12.38 6.48 -0.58
N CYS A 70 -13.69 6.58 -0.37
CA CYS A 70 -14.42 5.60 0.42
C CYS A 70 -14.90 4.48 -0.50
N GLY A 71 -14.14 3.38 -0.55
CA GLY A 71 -14.60 2.13 -1.17
C GLY A 71 -13.63 1.41 -2.09
N GLU A 72 -12.38 1.85 -2.22
CA GLU A 72 -11.37 0.97 -2.79
C GLU A 72 -10.99 -0.06 -1.71
N ASP A 73 -11.58 -1.25 -1.79
CA ASP A 73 -10.90 -2.46 -1.33
C ASP A 73 -9.60 -2.50 -2.15
N THR A 74 -8.54 -1.81 -1.70
CA THR A 74 -7.20 -1.74 -2.33
C THR A 74 -6.45 -3.05 -2.13
N ARG A 75 -7.17 -4.16 -2.33
CA ARG A 75 -6.60 -5.49 -2.29
C ARG A 75 -6.06 -5.79 -3.66
N SER A 76 -4.76 -5.67 -3.77
CA SER A 76 -4.06 -5.83 -5.02
C SER A 76 -3.85 -7.31 -5.33
N SER A 77 -3.64 -7.60 -6.61
CA SER A 77 -3.48 -8.97 -7.11
C SER A 77 -2.17 -9.60 -6.61
N ASN A 78 -1.17 -8.78 -6.31
CA ASN A 78 0.18 -9.16 -5.94
C ASN A 78 0.73 -8.19 -4.85
N PRO A 79 1.77 -8.61 -4.11
CA PRO A 79 2.29 -7.81 -3.00
C PRO A 79 2.99 -6.52 -3.44
N GLU A 80 3.58 -6.46 -4.64
CA GLU A 80 4.26 -5.25 -5.12
C GLU A 80 3.25 -4.13 -5.41
N GLU A 81 2.14 -4.48 -6.03
CA GLU A 81 1.01 -3.57 -6.25
C GLU A 81 0.40 -3.13 -4.90
N ALA A 82 0.25 -4.05 -3.94
CA ALA A 82 -0.23 -3.72 -2.59
C ALA A 82 0.75 -2.83 -1.81
N LEU A 83 2.05 -2.95 -2.08
CA LEU A 83 3.04 -2.02 -1.58
C LEU A 83 2.76 -0.65 -2.18
N HIS A 84 2.69 -0.51 -3.51
CA HIS A 84 2.43 0.76 -4.19
C HIS A 84 1.13 1.44 -3.74
N ASP A 85 0.05 0.69 -3.60
CA ASP A 85 -1.27 1.18 -3.19
C ASP A 85 -1.31 1.56 -1.69
N GLY A 86 -0.44 0.95 -0.89
CA GLY A 86 -0.51 0.92 0.56
C GLY A 86 0.67 1.55 1.30
N ILE A 87 1.53 2.35 0.65
CA ILE A 87 2.65 3.06 1.30
C ILE A 87 2.16 4.22 2.19
N GLY A 88 1.25 3.95 3.13
CA GLY A 88 0.61 4.91 4.03
C GLY A 88 1.56 5.99 4.53
N LEU A 89 1.08 7.24 4.53
CA LEU A 89 1.81 8.50 4.83
C LEU A 89 2.98 8.87 3.89
N LEU A 90 3.64 7.93 3.21
CA LEU A 90 4.64 8.22 2.18
C LEU A 90 4.01 8.47 0.80
N GLY A 91 2.82 7.91 0.55
CA GLY A 91 2.01 8.07 -0.66
C GLY A 91 1.32 9.42 -0.86
N ARG A 92 1.89 10.54 -0.39
CA ARG A 92 1.46 11.85 -0.93
C ARG A 92 2.11 12.01 -2.31
N PRO A 93 1.38 12.41 -3.36
CA PRO A 93 1.87 12.49 -4.74
C PRO A 93 3.08 13.44 -4.93
N HIS A 94 3.46 14.19 -3.91
CA HIS A 94 4.62 15.09 -3.90
C HIS A 94 5.91 14.45 -3.37
N ILE A 95 5.87 13.23 -2.81
CA ILE A 95 6.99 12.63 -2.07
C ILE A 95 7.63 11.44 -2.80
N LEU A 96 6.86 10.67 -3.58
CA LEU A 96 7.37 9.48 -4.27
C LEU A 96 7.52 9.76 -5.78
N GLU A 97 8.68 9.41 -6.32
CA GLU A 97 8.89 9.19 -7.75
C GLU A 97 8.54 7.73 -8.11
N GLU A 98 8.40 7.43 -9.40
CA GLU A 98 8.12 6.10 -9.97
C GLU A 98 9.22 5.04 -9.72
N SER A 99 10.13 5.27 -8.78
CA SER A 99 11.37 4.49 -8.60
C SER A 99 11.55 4.01 -7.15
N VAL A 100 10.55 3.31 -6.61
CA VAL A 100 10.76 2.48 -5.43
C VAL A 100 11.62 1.28 -5.84
N VAL A 101 12.75 1.08 -5.16
CA VAL A 101 13.60 -0.10 -5.35
C VAL A 101 13.35 -1.06 -4.20
N ILE A 102 12.70 -2.17 -4.49
CA ILE A 102 12.49 -3.25 -3.52
C ILE A 102 13.84 -3.92 -3.25
N GLY A 103 14.21 -4.02 -1.98
CA GLY A 103 15.42 -4.70 -1.54
C GLY A 103 15.14 -6.17 -1.24
N GLN A 104 14.67 -6.45 -0.03
CA GLN A 104 14.47 -7.81 0.47
C GLN A 104 13.04 -7.99 1.00
N GLN A 105 12.47 -9.16 0.70
CA GLN A 105 11.18 -9.59 1.20
C GLN A 105 11.36 -10.78 2.14
N ARG A 106 10.78 -10.72 3.34
CA ARG A 106 10.83 -11.82 4.31
C ARG A 106 9.43 -12.31 4.66
N PRO A 107 9.15 -13.62 4.52
CA PRO A 107 7.92 -14.22 5.02
C PRO A 107 7.77 -14.03 6.54
N VAL A 108 6.59 -13.65 6.96
CA VAL A 108 6.15 -13.58 8.36
C VAL A 108 4.84 -14.35 8.51
N ALA A 109 4.41 -14.61 9.75
CA ALA A 109 3.29 -15.51 10.04
C ALA A 109 2.01 -15.23 9.23
N ASN A 110 1.72 -13.95 8.94
CA ASN A 110 0.50 -13.52 8.24
C ASN A 110 0.77 -12.76 6.94
N GLY A 111 1.95 -12.90 6.32
CA GLY A 111 2.25 -12.18 5.07
C GLY A 111 3.73 -11.99 4.79
N LEU A 112 4.08 -10.82 4.26
CA LEU A 112 5.44 -10.44 3.86
C LEU A 112 5.85 -9.13 4.54
N LEU A 113 7.07 -9.10 5.06
CA LEU A 113 7.74 -7.87 5.43
C LEU A 113 8.69 -7.47 4.30
N VAL A 114 8.44 -6.33 3.68
CA VAL A 114 9.17 -5.85 2.50
C VAL A 114 9.98 -4.62 2.87
N ALA A 115 11.29 -4.66 2.65
CA ALA A 115 12.16 -3.49 2.72
C ALA A 115 12.41 -2.92 1.32
N TYR A 116 12.41 -1.59 1.24
CA TYR A 116 12.59 -0.86 -0.02
C TYR A 116 13.27 0.48 0.24
N GLN A 117 13.83 1.06 -0.82
CA GLN A 117 14.42 2.39 -0.80
C GLN A 117 13.79 3.27 -1.89
N TRP A 118 13.82 4.58 -1.68
CA TRP A 118 13.40 5.56 -2.69
C TRP A 118 14.21 6.86 -2.55
N GLN A 119 14.12 7.72 -3.56
CA GLN A 119 14.70 9.06 -3.52
C GLN A 119 13.65 10.10 -3.12
N ASN A 120 13.99 10.99 -2.18
CA ASN A 120 13.09 12.07 -1.78
C ASN A 120 13.13 13.19 -2.83
N LYS A 121 11.95 13.70 -3.24
CA LYS A 121 11.84 14.87 -4.12
C LYS A 121 12.12 16.21 -3.43
N ASN A 122 12.31 16.23 -2.11
CA ASN A 122 12.61 17.45 -1.37
C ASN A 122 14.05 17.96 -1.67
N PRO A 123 14.23 19.15 -2.24
CA PRO A 123 15.55 19.69 -2.60
C PRO A 123 16.48 19.88 -1.40
N THR A 124 15.94 20.04 -0.19
CA THR A 124 16.78 20.17 1.02
C THR A 124 17.39 18.85 1.49
N GLN A 125 17.02 17.74 0.85
CA GLN A 125 17.52 16.38 1.12
C GLN A 125 18.17 15.74 -0.12
N GLU A 126 18.58 16.57 -1.08
CA GLU A 126 19.32 16.14 -2.26
C GLU A 126 20.63 15.45 -1.83
N GLY A 127 20.87 14.22 -2.34
CA GLY A 127 22.00 13.39 -1.93
C GLY A 127 21.77 12.55 -0.68
N THR A 128 20.52 12.38 -0.21
CA THR A 128 20.18 11.43 0.87
C THR A 128 19.32 10.28 0.36
N ARG A 129 19.36 9.13 1.05
CA ARG A 129 18.48 7.98 0.78
C ARG A 129 17.32 7.95 1.75
N CYS A 130 16.20 7.42 1.28
CA CYS A 130 15.09 7.06 2.13
C CYS A 130 14.90 5.54 2.16
N LEU A 131 14.61 5.02 3.34
CA LEU A 131 14.43 3.60 3.58
C LEU A 131 13.05 3.34 4.17
N GLY A 132 12.35 2.36 3.62
CA GLY A 132 11.01 1.98 4.03
C GLY A 132 10.88 0.50 4.29
N SER A 133 9.98 0.15 5.20
CA SER A 133 9.50 -1.21 5.32
C SER A 133 7.99 -1.24 5.50
N THR A 134 7.36 -2.22 4.88
CA THR A 134 5.91 -2.40 4.92
C THR A 134 5.55 -3.85 5.18
N HIS A 135 4.58 -4.07 6.07
CA HIS A 135 3.96 -5.37 6.28
C HIS A 135 2.72 -5.52 5.39
N LEU A 136 2.83 -6.44 4.46
CA LEU A 136 1.79 -6.81 3.50
C LEU A 136 1.12 -8.10 3.95
N VAL A 137 -0.20 -8.08 4.06
CA VAL A 137 -1.03 -9.24 4.43
C VAL A 137 -1.77 -9.74 3.21
N GLN A 138 -1.92 -11.05 3.10
CA GLN A 138 -2.77 -11.69 2.09
C GLN A 138 -4.01 -12.29 2.75
N ASP A 139 -5.19 -11.95 2.23
CA ASP A 139 -6.44 -12.63 2.56
C ASP A 139 -7.10 -13.25 1.31
N ARG A 140 -8.36 -13.70 1.43
CA ARG A 140 -9.08 -14.34 0.31
C ARG A 140 -9.37 -13.40 -0.86
N ARG A 141 -9.30 -12.09 -0.67
CA ARG A 141 -9.63 -11.07 -1.66
C ARG A 141 -8.38 -10.45 -2.30
N GLY A 142 -7.20 -10.59 -1.70
CA GLY A 142 -5.94 -10.11 -2.27
C GLY A 142 -4.93 -9.66 -1.22
N TRP A 143 -3.93 -8.90 -1.66
CA TRP A 143 -2.84 -8.35 -0.83
C TRP A 143 -3.13 -6.92 -0.41
N TYR A 144 -2.80 -6.55 0.82
CA TYR A 144 -2.94 -5.18 1.30
C TYR A 144 -1.88 -4.81 2.34
N SER A 145 -1.53 -3.53 2.43
CA SER A 145 -0.63 -3.00 3.47
C SER A 145 -1.36 -2.82 4.80
N THR A 146 -0.69 -3.15 5.90
CA THR A 146 -1.22 -2.98 7.27
C THR A 146 -0.39 -2.05 8.13
N ALA A 147 0.92 -1.98 7.90
CA ALA A 147 1.82 -1.11 8.65
C ALA A 147 3.02 -0.74 7.78
N SER A 148 3.33 0.54 7.70
CA SER A 148 4.49 1.08 6.99
C SER A 148 5.32 1.95 7.91
N PHE A 149 6.64 1.79 7.86
CA PHE A 149 7.60 2.69 8.50
C PHE A 149 8.58 3.19 7.45
N GLY A 150 8.97 4.46 7.54
CA GLY A 150 9.90 5.08 6.61
C GLY A 150 10.74 6.13 7.29
N ASP A 151 12.01 6.21 6.87
CA ASP A 151 12.97 7.21 7.33
C ASP A 151 13.71 7.81 6.13
N CYS A 152 14.02 9.09 6.20
CA CYS A 152 14.60 9.88 5.11
C CYS A 152 15.69 10.82 5.64
N GLY A 153 16.62 11.22 4.77
CA GLY A 153 17.77 12.01 5.18
C GLY A 153 18.95 11.16 5.63
N LEU A 154 18.98 9.88 5.23
CA LEU A 154 20.05 8.95 5.58
C LEU A 154 21.24 9.18 4.64
N GLU A 155 22.43 9.25 5.22
CA GLU A 155 23.69 9.48 4.51
C GLU A 155 23.96 8.33 3.51
N ILE A 156 24.29 8.67 2.26
CA ILE A 156 24.52 7.70 1.19
C ILE A 156 25.92 7.07 1.24
N ASP A 157 26.80 7.67 2.03
CA ASP A 157 28.22 7.43 2.15
C ASP A 157 28.52 6.30 3.16
N LYS A 158 27.55 5.99 4.02
CA LYS A 158 27.71 4.97 5.06
C LYS A 158 27.57 3.57 4.47
N ALA A 159 28.45 2.67 4.92
CA ALA A 159 28.39 1.27 4.56
C ALA A 159 27.16 0.61 5.18
N LEU A 160 26.82 0.93 6.44
CA LEU A 160 25.60 0.46 7.06
C LEU A 160 24.57 1.58 7.20
N VAL A 161 23.43 1.41 6.55
CA VAL A 161 22.25 2.25 6.75
C VAL A 161 21.08 1.37 7.16
N ALA A 162 20.48 1.64 8.33
CA ALA A 162 19.40 0.82 8.85
C ALA A 162 18.32 1.65 9.53
N SER A 163 17.10 1.13 9.55
CA SER A 163 16.00 1.69 10.31
C SER A 163 15.15 0.57 10.93
N ARG A 164 14.32 0.93 11.90
CA ARG A 164 13.40 -0.01 12.55
C ARG A 164 12.25 -0.33 11.61
N GLY A 165 11.90 -1.61 11.50
CA GLY A 165 10.67 -2.00 10.82
C GLY A 165 9.41 -1.64 11.61
N PRO A 166 8.21 -1.88 11.06
CA PRO A 166 6.96 -1.72 11.77
C PRO A 166 6.98 -2.57 13.05
N ASN A 167 7.12 -1.89 14.20
CA ASN A 167 6.87 -2.46 15.52
C ASN A 167 5.38 -2.25 15.80
N SER A 168 4.54 -3.22 15.47
CA SER A 168 3.13 -3.17 15.84
C SER A 168 2.80 -4.31 16.80
N ALA A 169 1.98 -3.99 17.81
CA ALA A 169 1.40 -5.00 18.69
C ALA A 169 0.60 -6.07 17.89
N GLU A 170 0.14 -5.71 16.69
CA GLU A 170 -0.57 -6.59 15.75
C GLU A 170 0.34 -7.65 15.10
N LEU A 171 1.61 -7.31 14.89
CA LEU A 171 2.60 -8.20 14.29
C LEU A 171 3.33 -9.08 15.30
N GLY A 172 3.40 -8.64 16.57
CA GLY A 172 4.04 -9.40 17.65
C GLY A 172 5.52 -9.69 17.43
N LEU A 173 6.17 -8.98 16.51
CA LEU A 173 7.59 -9.12 16.17
C LEU A 173 8.26 -7.76 16.16
N SER A 174 9.57 -7.77 16.38
CA SER A 174 10.43 -6.61 16.14
C SER A 174 11.25 -6.86 14.89
N SER A 175 11.47 -5.82 14.10
CA SER A 175 12.27 -5.93 12.89
C SER A 175 13.20 -4.74 12.72
N VAL A 176 14.30 -5.00 12.05
CA VAL A 176 15.23 -3.99 11.56
C VAL A 176 15.53 -4.32 10.12
N TYR A 177 15.61 -3.28 9.29
CA TYR A 177 15.93 -3.43 7.89
C TYR A 177 16.93 -2.36 7.50
N GLY A 178 17.64 -2.61 6.41
CA GLY A 178 18.66 -1.69 5.97
C GLY A 178 19.33 -2.13 4.69
N PHE A 179 20.37 -1.38 4.34
CA PHE A 179 21.18 -1.60 3.16
C PHE A 179 22.65 -1.60 3.56
N ALA A 180 23.41 -2.51 2.97
CA ALA A 180 24.84 -2.60 3.14
C ALA A 180 25.51 -3.20 1.88
N PRO A 181 26.84 -3.16 1.75
CA PRO A 181 27.55 -3.72 0.61
C PRO A 181 27.23 -5.21 0.42
N GLU A 182 27.15 -5.66 -0.83
CA GLU A 182 27.02 -7.09 -1.13
C GLU A 182 28.23 -7.87 -0.61
N GLY A 183 28.00 -9.12 -0.21
CA GLY A 183 29.01 -9.98 0.43
C GLY A 183 29.17 -9.73 1.93
N SER A 184 28.71 -8.59 2.46
CA SER A 184 28.75 -8.34 3.90
C SER A 184 27.73 -9.17 4.69
N GLN A 185 27.85 -9.13 6.02
CA GLN A 185 26.93 -9.74 6.96
C GLN A 185 26.57 -8.73 8.04
N VAL A 186 25.29 -8.67 8.45
CA VAL A 186 24.86 -7.80 9.54
C VAL A 186 24.50 -8.63 10.75
N GLU A 187 25.20 -8.41 11.85
CA GLU A 187 24.84 -8.94 13.16
C GLU A 187 24.02 -7.90 13.94
N ILE A 188 23.01 -8.37 14.66
CA ILE A 188 22.08 -7.54 15.42
C ILE A 188 22.08 -8.03 16.86
N LEU A 189 22.51 -7.16 17.77
CA LEU A 189 22.35 -7.34 19.21
C LEU A 189 21.00 -6.74 19.63
N TRP A 190 20.17 -7.55 20.26
CA TRP A 190 18.87 -7.16 20.81
C TRP A 190 18.99 -6.71 22.27
N TRP A 191 18.04 -5.92 22.77
CA TRP A 191 18.08 -5.41 24.15
C TRP A 191 18.00 -6.50 25.23
N ASP A 192 17.48 -7.68 24.91
CA ASP A 192 17.49 -8.85 25.80
C ASP A 192 18.83 -9.61 25.79
N GLY A 193 19.83 -9.11 25.05
CA GLY A 193 21.16 -9.68 24.93
C GLY A 193 21.28 -10.81 23.92
N GLN A 194 20.20 -11.17 23.21
CA GLN A 194 20.27 -12.14 22.12
C GLN A 194 20.95 -11.52 20.90
N MET A 195 21.57 -12.36 20.09
CA MET A 195 22.14 -11.99 18.81
C MET A 195 21.43 -12.71 17.68
N THR A 196 21.21 -12.01 16.58
CA THR A 196 20.75 -12.60 15.32
C THR A 196 21.60 -12.09 14.19
N THR A 197 21.67 -12.86 13.12
CA THR A 197 22.40 -12.46 11.92
C THR A 197 21.46 -12.36 10.73
N ALA A 198 21.61 -11.30 9.94
CA ALA A 198 20.85 -11.08 8.74
C ALA A 198 21.75 -11.22 7.51
N ALA A 199 21.32 -12.10 6.60
CA ALA A 199 21.95 -12.23 5.28
C ALA A 199 21.44 -11.13 4.35
N LEU A 200 22.36 -10.56 3.57
CA LEU A 200 22.03 -9.60 2.54
C LEU A 200 21.48 -10.28 1.28
N GLU A 201 20.48 -9.66 0.68
CA GLU A 201 19.97 -9.95 -0.66
C GLU A 201 19.88 -8.62 -1.42
N ASN A 202 20.56 -8.53 -2.58
CA ASN A 202 20.64 -7.32 -3.41
C ASN A 202 21.05 -6.06 -2.63
N GLY A 203 22.06 -6.18 -1.77
CA GLY A 203 22.55 -5.07 -0.94
C GLY A 203 21.59 -4.60 0.14
N SER A 204 20.55 -5.39 0.48
CA SER A 204 19.58 -5.08 1.52
C SER A 204 19.42 -6.23 2.52
N PHE A 205 18.98 -5.91 3.74
CA PHE A 205 18.69 -6.91 4.76
C PHE A 205 17.41 -6.59 5.52
N VAL A 206 16.76 -7.64 6.03
CA VAL A 206 15.63 -7.61 6.94
C VAL A 206 15.87 -8.66 8.02
N ALA A 207 16.05 -8.20 9.25
CA ALA A 207 16.17 -9.00 10.45
C ALA A 207 14.84 -8.98 11.22
N ILE A 208 14.35 -10.15 11.60
CA ILE A 208 13.11 -10.30 12.37
C ILE A 208 13.42 -11.03 13.67
N TYR A 209 12.99 -10.46 14.80
CA TYR A 209 13.05 -11.11 16.09
C TYR A 209 11.67 -11.67 16.47
N PRO A 210 11.53 -13.01 16.58
CA PRO A 210 10.22 -13.67 16.68
C PRO A 210 9.69 -13.79 18.11
N LYS A 211 10.43 -13.32 19.13
CA LYS A 211 10.09 -13.51 20.54
C LYS A 211 9.98 -12.16 21.26
N ASN A 212 8.76 -11.81 21.67
CA ASN A 212 8.45 -10.54 22.33
C ASN A 212 8.78 -9.32 21.45
N LEU A 213 8.29 -8.15 21.86
CA LEU A 213 8.67 -6.88 21.24
C LEU A 213 9.97 -6.40 21.88
N VAL A 214 11.11 -6.83 21.31
CA VAL A 214 12.45 -6.42 21.76
C VAL A 214 13.08 -5.58 20.66
N ALA A 215 13.40 -4.33 20.96
CA ALA A 215 14.09 -3.47 20.00
C ALA A 215 15.54 -3.94 19.77
N ALA A 216 16.07 -3.68 18.57
CA ALA A 216 17.50 -3.82 18.33
C ALA A 216 18.25 -2.74 19.13
N ARG A 217 19.40 -3.12 19.66
CA ARG A 217 20.29 -2.27 20.44
C ARG A 217 21.48 -1.79 19.61
N GLN A 218 22.09 -2.70 18.87
CA GLN A 218 23.28 -2.43 18.07
C GLN A 218 23.27 -3.31 16.82
N LEU A 219 23.73 -2.74 15.71
CA LEU A 219 24.02 -3.45 14.49
C LEU A 219 25.52 -3.39 14.21
N THR A 220 26.05 -4.50 13.72
CA THR A 220 27.46 -4.65 13.38
C THR A 220 27.55 -5.18 11.95
N LEU A 221 28.24 -4.45 11.07
CA LEU A 221 28.48 -4.84 9.69
C LEU A 221 29.86 -5.50 9.60
N LEU A 222 29.88 -6.71 9.08
CA LEU A 222 31.09 -7.50 8.86
C LEU A 222 31.31 -7.73 7.36
N ASP A 223 32.56 -7.83 6.94
CA ASP A 223 32.90 -8.28 5.59
C ASP A 223 32.80 -9.82 5.44
N GLU A 224 33.14 -10.34 4.26
CA GLU A 224 33.12 -11.77 3.96
C GLU A 224 34.10 -12.59 4.83
N GLN A 225 35.12 -11.95 5.40
CA GLN A 225 36.13 -12.56 6.25
C GLN A 225 35.78 -12.46 7.75
N GLY A 226 34.70 -11.72 8.09
CA GLY A 226 34.27 -11.49 9.47
C GLY A 226 34.94 -10.29 10.14
N GLU A 227 35.65 -9.44 9.38
CA GLU A 227 36.24 -8.21 9.90
C GLU A 227 35.19 -7.08 9.97
N LEU A 228 35.33 -6.22 10.97
CA LEU A 228 34.40 -5.12 11.22
C LEU A 228 34.53 -4.03 10.14
N LEU A 229 33.42 -3.74 9.45
CA LEU A 229 33.32 -2.66 8.47
C LEU A 229 32.66 -1.40 9.05
N ASP A 230 31.58 -1.56 9.81
CA ASP A 230 30.81 -0.46 10.38
C ASP A 230 30.01 -0.94 11.60
N GLU A 231 29.63 -0.01 12.47
CA GLU A 231 28.76 -0.29 13.61
C GLU A 231 27.76 0.84 13.83
N MET A 232 26.53 0.46 14.19
CA MET A 232 25.45 1.40 14.43
C MET A 232 24.77 1.12 15.76
N MET A 233 24.84 2.09 16.66
CA MET A 233 24.06 2.09 17.89
C MET A 233 22.65 2.57 17.59
N MET A 234 21.64 1.78 17.97
CA MET A 234 20.25 2.18 17.85
C MET A 234 19.91 3.18 18.98
N PRO A 235 19.12 4.24 18.71
CA PRO A 235 18.82 5.26 19.73
C PRO A 235 18.16 4.70 21.00
N ASP A 236 18.55 5.24 22.17
CA ASP A 236 18.10 4.77 23.50
C ASP A 236 16.62 5.03 23.82
N TYR A 237 15.91 5.85 23.02
CA TYR A 237 14.50 6.21 23.22
C TYR A 237 13.53 5.01 23.10
N PHE A 238 14.04 3.80 22.90
CA PHE A 238 13.30 2.58 22.60
C PHE A 238 13.58 1.43 23.58
N LYS A 239 14.06 1.73 24.78
CA LYS A 239 13.98 0.78 25.92
C LYS A 239 12.49 0.48 26.20
N PRO A 240 12.12 -0.79 26.44
CA PRO A 240 10.75 -1.15 26.76
C PRO A 240 10.23 -0.42 28.01
#